data_AF-A0A650CJG1-F1
#
_entry.id   AF-A0A650CJG1-F1
#
_cell.length_a   1.000
_cell.length_b   1.000
_cell.length_c   1.000
_cell.angle_alpha   90.00
_cell.angle_beta   90.00
_cell.angle_gamma   90.00
#
_symmetry.space_group_name_H-M   'P 1'
#
loop_
_entity.id
_entity.type
_entity.pdbx_description
1 polymer ?
#
loop_
_entity_poly.entity_id
_entity_poly.type
_entity_poly.pdbx_seq_one_letter_code
_entity_poly.pdbx_strand_id
1 'polypeptide(L)'
;MKIPDYVKSQLKEGTCIVCCDEYVICMTEDLPKRTDVNIDFEIDREEGEVVLRNIIYDDPSNPLYLEYFVSKKFVQSISEKGEIEVYFVDANFNQKMKMNIKIDKDDIRLLKRELGIGG
;
A
#
# COMPACT_ATOMS: atom_id res chain seq x y z
N MET A 1 -8.75 -5.85 -13.59
CA MET A 1 -9.04 -4.51 -13.04
C MET A 1 -8.81 -3.45 -14.11
N LYS A 2 -9.57 -2.35 -14.15
CA LYS A 2 -9.29 -1.22 -15.06
C LYS A 2 -8.54 -0.13 -14.28
N ILE A 3 -7.26 0.07 -14.61
CA ILE A 3 -6.42 1.09 -13.98
C ILE A 3 -6.62 2.43 -14.69
N PRO A 4 -6.96 3.52 -13.98
CA PRO A 4 -7.11 4.84 -14.57
C PRO A 4 -5.82 5.36 -15.21
N ASP A 5 -5.92 6.12 -16.29
CA ASP A 5 -4.74 6.60 -17.04
C ASP A 5 -3.83 7.52 -16.21
N TYR A 6 -4.40 8.29 -15.27
CA TYR A 6 -3.61 9.11 -14.35
C TYR A 6 -2.68 8.25 -13.47
N VAL A 7 -3.14 7.08 -13.02
CA VAL A 7 -2.31 6.14 -12.25
C VAL A 7 -1.22 5.56 -13.14
N LYS A 8 -1.56 5.16 -14.37
CA LYS A 8 -0.59 4.63 -15.34
C LYS A 8 0.53 5.60 -15.66
N SER A 9 0.25 6.91 -15.69
CA SER A 9 1.26 7.94 -15.94
C SER A 9 2.26 8.15 -14.80
N GLN A 10 1.94 7.69 -13.59
CA GLN A 10 2.75 7.91 -12.38
C GLN A 10 3.45 6.63 -11.92
N LEU A 11 2.82 5.47 -12.15
CA LEU A 11 3.33 4.17 -11.73
C LEU A 11 4.56 3.77 -12.57
N LYS A 12 5.66 3.47 -11.87
CA LYS A 12 6.94 3.00 -12.43
C LYS A 12 7.33 1.67 -11.81
N GLU A 13 8.21 0.92 -12.48
CA GLU A 13 8.79 -0.30 -11.92
C GLU A 13 9.41 -0.04 -10.54
N GLY A 14 9.11 -0.91 -9.58
CA GLY A 14 9.54 -0.82 -8.18
C GLY A 14 8.75 0.18 -7.33
N THR A 15 7.66 0.75 -7.83
CA THR A 15 6.86 1.76 -7.07
C THR A 15 5.44 1.27 -6.80
N CYS A 16 4.88 1.75 -5.70
CA CYS A 16 3.48 1.57 -5.34
C CYS A 16 2.75 2.92 -5.31
N ILE A 17 1.46 2.90 -5.62
CA ILE A 17 0.61 4.09 -5.55
C ILE A 17 -0.79 3.72 -5.07
N VAL A 18 -1.39 4.60 -4.28
CA VAL A 18 -2.81 4.51 -3.95
C VAL A 18 -3.64 4.86 -5.20
N CYS A 19 -4.48 3.94 -5.66
CA CYS A 19 -5.54 4.28 -6.61
C CYS A 19 -6.82 4.60 -5.89
N CYS A 20 -7.51 5.61 -6.43
CA CYS A 20 -8.95 5.71 -6.27
C CYS A 20 -9.38 5.85 -4.79
N ASP A 21 -8.46 6.25 -3.91
CA ASP A 21 -8.60 6.26 -2.45
C ASP A 21 -9.05 4.92 -1.82
N GLU A 22 -8.83 3.78 -2.49
CA GLU A 22 -9.42 2.50 -2.06
C GLU A 22 -8.46 1.32 -1.98
N TYR A 23 -7.42 1.30 -2.80
CA TYR A 23 -6.49 0.19 -2.92
C TYR A 23 -5.13 0.68 -3.41
N VAL A 24 -4.11 -0.16 -3.26
CA VAL A 24 -2.73 0.12 -3.69
C VAL A 24 -2.42 -0.69 -4.93
N ILE A 25 -1.71 -0.09 -5.87
CA ILE A 25 -1.16 -0.79 -7.03
C ILE A 25 0.36 -0.68 -6.99
N CYS A 26 1.05 -1.82 -7.04
CA CYS A 26 2.50 -1.90 -7.13
C CYS A 26 2.90 -2.46 -8.49
N MET A 27 3.75 -1.75 -9.22
CA MET A 27 4.36 -2.27 -10.46
C MET A 27 5.69 -2.89 -10.10
N THR A 28 5.72 -4.22 -10.09
CA THR A 28 6.91 -4.99 -9.71
C THR A 28 6.82 -6.41 -10.25
N GLU A 29 7.94 -6.95 -10.70
CA GLU A 29 8.10 -8.40 -10.93
C GLU A 29 8.43 -9.18 -9.64
N ASP A 30 8.86 -8.49 -8.59
CA ASP A 30 9.12 -9.07 -7.27
C ASP A 30 7.80 -9.21 -6.49
N LEU A 31 7.23 -10.41 -6.54
CA LEU A 31 5.94 -10.75 -5.94
C LEU A 31 6.15 -11.45 -4.59
N PRO A 32 5.26 -11.24 -3.61
CA PRO A 32 5.28 -12.00 -2.37
C PRO A 32 5.28 -13.51 -2.63
N LYS A 33 6.30 -14.21 -2.11
CA LYS A 33 6.41 -15.68 -2.20
C LYS A 33 5.39 -16.39 -1.31
N ARG A 34 4.95 -15.71 -0.25
CA ARG A 34 3.97 -16.17 0.73
C ARG A 34 3.06 -15.01 1.12
N THR A 35 1.80 -15.31 1.38
CA THR A 35 0.79 -14.30 1.75
C THR A 35 0.31 -14.43 3.20
N ASP A 36 0.67 -15.52 3.88
CA ASP A 36 0.36 -15.83 5.28
C ASP A 36 1.52 -15.46 6.21
N VAL A 37 2.04 -14.24 6.06
CA VAL A 37 3.24 -13.78 6.75
C VAL A 37 2.95 -12.58 7.63
N ASN A 38 3.84 -12.34 8.60
CA ASN A 38 3.78 -11.11 9.37
C ASN A 38 4.07 -9.92 8.44
N ILE A 39 3.42 -8.80 8.71
CA ILE A 39 3.60 -7.56 7.97
C ILE A 39 3.70 -6.45 9.00
N ASP A 40 4.81 -5.71 8.97
CA ASP A 40 4.98 -4.54 9.81
C ASP A 40 4.64 -3.27 9.03
N PHE A 41 4.24 -2.23 9.75
CA PHE A 41 3.92 -0.92 9.21
C PHE A 41 4.91 0.11 9.73
N GLU A 42 5.47 0.91 8.81
CA GLU A 42 6.20 2.13 9.14
C GLU A 42 5.46 3.32 8.55
N ILE A 43 5.40 4.40 9.33
CA ILE A 43 4.77 5.66 8.94
C ILE A 43 5.82 6.76 9.02
N ASP A 44 6.05 7.45 7.91
CA ASP A 44 7.01 8.55 7.82
C ASP A 44 6.39 9.77 7.12
N ARG A 45 7.18 10.84 7.00
CA ARG A 45 6.83 12.04 6.25
C ARG A 45 7.92 12.37 5.24
N GLU A 46 7.53 12.42 3.98
CA GLU A 46 8.38 12.88 2.88
C GLU A 46 7.72 14.08 2.21
N GLU A 47 8.47 15.18 2.06
CA GLU A 47 8.01 16.43 1.45
C GLU A 47 6.71 17.00 2.06
N GLY A 48 6.42 16.66 3.32
CA GLY A 48 5.22 17.08 4.04
C GLY A 48 4.00 16.18 3.83
N GLU A 49 4.10 15.17 2.97
CA GLU A 49 3.10 14.13 2.76
C GLU A 49 3.37 12.92 3.66
N VAL A 50 2.32 12.18 4.02
CA VAL A 50 2.45 10.97 4.85
C VAL A 50 2.75 9.78 3.94
N VAL A 51 3.81 9.06 4.27
CA VAL A 51 4.23 7.83 3.59
C VAL A 51 3.90 6.65 4.48
N LEU A 52 3.28 5.62 3.91
CA LEU A 52 3.09 4.34 4.58
C LEU A 52 3.96 3.29 3.87
N ARG A 53 4.72 2.54 4.67
CA ARG A 53 5.54 1.44 4.22
C ARG A 53 5.05 0.14 4.85
N ASN A 54 4.73 -0.85 4.02
CA ASN A 54 4.46 -2.22 4.47
C ASN A 54 5.71 -3.07 4.27
N ILE A 55 6.16 -3.73 5.33
CA ILE A 55 7.30 -4.64 5.31
C ILE A 55 6.76 -6.07 5.37
N ILE A 56 6.83 -6.79 4.26
CA ILE A 56 6.27 -8.13 4.11
C ILE A 56 7.41 -9.15 4.30
N TYR A 57 7.34 -9.95 5.37
CA TYR A 57 8.34 -10.98 5.67
C TYR A 57 8.06 -12.31 4.95
N ASP A 58 7.89 -12.24 3.63
CA ASP A 58 7.66 -13.41 2.78
C ASP A 58 8.91 -14.26 2.62
N ASP A 59 10.09 -13.62 2.53
CA ASP A 59 11.42 -14.21 2.57
C ASP A 59 12.23 -13.68 3.79
N PRO A 60 12.68 -14.55 4.72
CA PRO A 60 13.44 -14.14 5.89
C PRO A 60 14.76 -13.42 5.61
N SER A 61 15.34 -13.59 4.41
CA SER A 61 16.62 -12.97 4.05
C SER A 61 16.43 -11.68 3.23
N ASN A 62 15.24 -11.46 2.67
CA ASN A 62 14.95 -10.32 1.80
C ASN A 62 13.45 -9.97 1.87
N PRO A 63 13.01 -9.24 2.92
CA PRO A 63 11.63 -8.78 3.02
C PRO A 63 11.25 -7.90 1.84
N LEU A 64 10.00 -7.98 1.39
CA LEU A 64 9.46 -7.09 0.38
C LEU A 64 8.93 -5.81 1.01
N TYR A 65 9.31 -4.66 0.44
CA TYR A 65 8.91 -3.33 0.92
C TYR A 65 7.93 -2.71 -0.07
N LEU A 66 6.75 -2.33 0.41
CA LEU A 66 5.77 -1.56 -0.36
C LEU A 66 5.65 -0.18 0.24
N GLU A 67 6.00 0.85 -0.52
CA GLU A 67 6.00 2.24 -0.05
C GLU A 67 5.12 3.11 -0.95
N TYR A 68 4.23 3.90 -0.33
CA TYR A 68 3.32 4.77 -1.05
C TYR A 68 2.81 5.92 -0.17
N PHE A 69 2.52 7.05 -0.82
CA PHE A 69 1.84 8.18 -0.17
C PHE A 69 0.39 7.84 0.14
N VAL A 70 -0.09 8.28 1.30
CA VAL A 70 -1.47 8.05 1.75
C VAL A 70 -2.28 9.33 1.88
N SER A 71 -3.51 9.29 1.37
CA SER A 71 -4.46 10.40 1.47
C SER A 71 -5.38 10.22 2.69
N LYS A 72 -6.00 11.33 3.14
CA LYS A 72 -7.06 11.30 4.17
C LYS A 72 -8.21 10.36 3.81
N LYS A 73 -8.61 10.36 2.54
CA LYS A 73 -9.71 9.54 2.03
C LYS A 73 -9.33 8.06 2.01
N PHE A 74 -8.11 7.75 1.58
CA PHE A 74 -7.59 6.39 1.61
C PHE A 74 -7.56 5.83 3.03
N VAL A 75 -7.04 6.59 4.00
CA VAL A 75 -7.01 6.15 5.40
C VAL A 75 -8.41 5.97 6.00
N GLN A 76 -9.40 6.77 5.58
CA GLN A 76 -10.81 6.54 5.94
C GLN A 76 -11.33 5.23 5.35
N SER A 77 -11.10 4.99 4.06
CA SER A 77 -11.52 3.78 3.35
C SER A 77 -10.97 2.50 3.99
N ILE A 78 -9.66 2.43 4.24
CA ILE A 78 -9.06 1.24 4.88
C ILE A 78 -9.43 1.12 6.35
N SER A 79 -9.78 2.23 7.03
CA SER A 79 -10.28 2.19 8.40
C SER A 79 -11.65 1.54 8.51
N GLU A 80 -12.48 1.66 7.48
CA GLU A 80 -13.80 1.02 7.41
C GLU A 80 -13.68 -0.45 7.01
N LYS A 81 -12.76 -0.76 6.08
CA LYS A 81 -12.52 -2.12 5.59
C LYS A 81 -11.74 -3.00 6.58
N GLY A 82 -10.82 -2.42 7.34
CA GLY A 82 -9.89 -3.15 8.22
C GLY A 82 -8.74 -3.84 7.49
N GLU A 83 -8.55 -3.53 6.20
CA GLU A 83 -7.48 -4.08 5.38
C GLU A 83 -7.09 -3.12 4.25
N ILE A 84 -5.88 -3.29 3.74
CA ILE A 84 -5.37 -2.66 2.52
C ILE A 84 -5.35 -3.71 1.43
N GLU A 85 -6.09 -3.48 0.35
CA GLU A 85 -5.98 -4.31 -0.85
C GLU A 85 -4.80 -3.83 -1.70
N VAL A 86 -3.88 -4.74 -2.01
CA VAL A 86 -2.72 -4.49 -2.85
C VAL A 86 -2.80 -5.32 -4.12
N TYR A 87 -2.68 -4.67 -5.26
CA TYR A 87 -2.63 -5.30 -6.58
C TYR A 87 -1.23 -5.17 -7.16
N PHE A 88 -0.60 -6.30 -7.47
CA PHE A 88 0.69 -6.34 -8.14
C PHE A 88 0.47 -6.46 -9.65
N VAL A 89 1.14 -5.61 -10.43
CA VAL A 89 1.01 -5.55 -11.89
C VAL A 89 2.37 -5.59 -12.57
N ASP A 90 2.43 -6.09 -13.80
CA ASP A 90 3.62 -5.94 -14.66
C ASP A 90 3.68 -4.57 -15.35
N ALA A 91 4.76 -4.32 -16.10
CA ALA A 91 4.97 -3.11 -16.90
C ALA A 91 3.88 -2.88 -17.98
N ASN A 92 3.10 -3.90 -18.33
CA ASN A 92 1.95 -3.80 -19.23
C ASN A 92 0.62 -3.61 -18.49
N PHE A 93 0.67 -3.35 -17.18
CA PHE A 93 -0.47 -3.19 -16.28
C PHE A 93 -1.34 -4.46 -16.15
N ASN A 94 -0.80 -5.64 -16.48
CA ASN A 94 -1.50 -6.89 -16.24
C ASN A 94 -1.35 -7.26 -14.76
N GLN A 95 -2.48 -7.51 -14.10
CA GLN A 95 -2.49 -7.99 -12.72
C GLN A 95 -1.84 -9.38 -12.63
N LYS A 96 -0.83 -9.50 -11.77
CA LYS A 96 -0.13 -10.75 -11.46
C LYS A 96 -0.60 -11.37 -10.15
N MET A 97 -0.85 -10.53 -9.15
CA MET A 97 -1.23 -10.98 -7.82
C MET A 97 -2.14 -9.96 -7.12
N LYS A 98 -2.94 -10.43 -6.16
CA LYS A 98 -3.65 -9.60 -5.19
C LYS A 98 -3.27 -10.09 -3.80
N MET A 99 -3.05 -9.17 -2.87
CA MET A 99 -2.81 -9.44 -1.46
C MET A 99 -3.65 -8.50 -0.60
N ASN A 100 -4.20 -9.02 0.50
CA ASN A 100 -4.91 -8.22 1.49
C ASN A 100 -4.05 -8.12 2.74
N ILE A 101 -3.64 -6.91 3.09
CA ILE A 101 -2.85 -6.61 4.27
C ILE A 101 -3.81 -6.18 5.38
N LYS A 102 -3.94 -6.98 6.43
CA LYS A 102 -4.76 -6.60 7.59
C LYS A 102 -4.11 -5.43 8.30
N ILE A 103 -4.91 -4.43 8.67
CA ILE A 103 -4.44 -3.29 9.45
C ILE A 103 -5.22 -3.25 10.76
N ASP A 104 -4.51 -3.07 11.87
CA ASP A 104 -5.16 -3.03 13.18
C ASP A 104 -5.63 -1.62 13.55
N LYS A 105 -6.33 -1.52 14.69
CA LYS A 105 -6.90 -0.25 15.15
C LYS A 105 -5.84 0.74 15.62
N ASP A 106 -4.71 0.27 16.11
CA ASP A 106 -3.62 1.11 16.59
C ASP A 106 -2.87 1.74 15.41
N ASP A 107 -2.59 0.97 14.36
CA ASP A 107 -2.01 1.44 13.10
C ASP A 107 -2.92 2.48 12.42
N ILE A 108 -4.23 2.19 12.33
CA ILE A 108 -5.22 3.15 11.82
C ILE A 108 -5.19 4.45 12.64
N ARG A 109 -5.09 4.34 13.97
CA ARG A 109 -5.06 5.51 14.86
C ARG A 109 -3.79 6.35 14.64
N LEU A 110 -2.64 5.70 14.45
CA LEU A 110 -1.39 6.37 14.13
C LEU A 110 -1.47 7.10 12.78
N LEU A 111 -1.95 6.44 11.73
CA LEU A 111 -2.16 7.05 10.42
C LEU A 111 -3.09 8.26 10.48
N LYS A 112 -4.22 8.14 11.19
CA LYS A 112 -5.17 9.24 11.39
C LYS A 112 -4.53 10.44 12.10
N ARG A 113 -3.69 10.18 13.09
CA ARG A 113 -2.93 11.23 13.80
C ARG A 113 -1.97 11.95 12.87
N GLU A 114 -1.19 11.21 12.08
CA GLU A 114 -0.21 11.82 11.17
C GLU A 114 -0.90 12.65 10.07
N LEU A 115 -2.06 12.22 9.61
CA LEU A 115 -2.86 12.98 8.63
C LEU A 115 -3.70 14.10 9.25
N GLY A 116 -3.73 14.25 10.58
CA GLY A 116 -4.56 15.24 11.27
C GLY A 116 -6.06 15.03 11.01
N ILE A 117 -6.50 13.77 10.93
CA ILE A 117 -7.91 13.36 10.76
C ILE A 117 -8.32 12.43 11.89
N GLY A 118 -8.29 12.94 13.11
CA GLY A 118 -8.64 12.15 14.29
C GLY A 118 -8.53 12.98 15.56
N GLY A 119 -9.61 13.70 15.86
CA GLY A 119 -10.03 14.02 17.22
C GLY A 119 -11.10 13.04 17.65
#